data_AF-A0A0F8CJ68-F1
#
_entry.id   AF-A0A0F8CJ68-F1
#
_cell.length_a   1.000
_cell.length_b   1.000
_cell.length_c   1.000
_cell.angle_alpha   90.00
_cell.angle_beta   90.00
_cell.angle_gamma   90.00
#
_symmetry.space_group_name_H-M   'P 1'
#
loop_
_entity.id
_entity.type
_entity.pdbx_description
1 polymer ?
#
loop_
_entity_poly.entity_id
_entity_poly.type
_entity_poly.pdbx_seq_one_letter_code
_entity_poly.pdbx_strand_id
1 'polypeptide(L)'
;MLCNEDLECVVCCYQYTRSDRIPRILHCKHTFCAACLEQLCKMDGVIRTITCPMCRWITCTRASLTLPGALWVNTEIWDQIPKVLQGKQDVTEDLKDTEAQLLKSTL
;
A
#
# COMPACT_ATOMS: atom_id res chain seq x y z
N MET A 1 -22.89 -0.35 -5.81
CA MET A 1 -21.68 -0.51 -4.97
C MET A 1 -20.95 -1.73 -5.49
N LEU A 2 -19.78 -1.56 -6.10
CA LEU A 2 -18.92 -2.68 -6.48
C LEU A 2 -17.87 -2.81 -5.37
N CYS A 3 -18.30 -3.27 -4.19
CA CYS A 3 -17.36 -3.78 -3.20
C CYS A 3 -16.86 -5.11 -3.76
N ASN A 4 -15.73 -5.06 -4.47
CA ASN A 4 -15.03 -6.26 -4.89
C ASN A 4 -14.43 -6.87 -3.62
N GLU A 5 -15.17 -7.77 -2.97
CA GLU A 5 -14.78 -8.42 -1.71
C GLU A 5 -13.39 -9.10 -1.84
N ASP A 6 -13.02 -9.47 -3.07
CA ASP A 6 -11.70 -10.01 -3.43
C ASP A 6 -10.54 -9.02 -3.23
N LEU A 7 -10.82 -7.72 -3.13
CA LEU A 7 -9.84 -6.65 -2.93
C LEU A 7 -9.81 -6.12 -1.49
N GLU A 8 -10.39 -6.85 -0.54
CA GLU A 8 -10.41 -6.49 0.87
C GLU A 8 -9.66 -7.49 1.75
N CYS A 9 -9.06 -6.99 2.82
CA CYS A 9 -8.42 -7.83 3.81
C CYS A 9 -9.48 -8.39 4.77
N VAL A 10 -9.60 -9.72 4.87
CA VAL A 10 -10.59 -10.38 5.75
C VAL A 10 -10.39 -10.12 7.26
N VAL A 11 -9.23 -9.57 7.67
CA VAL A 11 -8.94 -9.29 9.09
C VAL A 11 -9.44 -7.91 9.51
N CYS A 12 -9.22 -6.88 8.68
CA CYS A 12 -9.58 -5.50 8.99
C CYS A 12 -10.74 -4.96 8.15
N CYS A 13 -11.21 -5.73 7.17
CA CYS A 13 -12.29 -5.38 6.25
C CYS A 13 -12.04 -4.06 5.48
N TYR A 14 -10.77 -3.71 5.26
CA TYR A 14 -10.37 -2.56 4.45
C TYR A 14 -9.78 -3.03 3.11
N GLN A 15 -9.98 -2.20 2.08
CA GLN A 15 -9.39 -2.39 0.77
C GLN A 15 -7.86 -2.41 0.80
N TYR A 16 -7.28 -3.27 -0.02
CA TYR A 16 -5.85 -3.29 -0.27
C TYR A 16 -5.39 -2.00 -0.95
N THR A 17 -4.18 -1.55 -0.61
CA THR A 17 -3.57 -0.34 -1.18
C THR A 17 -2.14 -0.61 -1.60
N ARG A 18 -1.58 0.27 -2.43
CA ARG A 18 -0.17 0.19 -2.86
C ARG A 18 0.83 0.76 -1.84
N SER A 19 0.37 1.21 -0.67
CA SER A 19 1.22 1.76 0.41
C SER A 19 1.26 0.83 1.62
N ASP A 20 0.24 0.90 2.47
CA ASP A 20 0.26 0.34 3.83
C ASP A 20 -0.51 -0.99 3.92
N ARG A 21 -1.50 -1.17 3.04
CA ARG A 21 -2.31 -2.38 2.96
C ARG A 21 -1.95 -3.23 1.74
N ILE A 22 -0.66 -3.50 1.58
CA ILE A 22 -0.16 -4.36 0.50
C ILE A 22 -0.64 -5.81 0.75
N PRO A 23 -1.25 -6.50 -0.22
CA PRO A 23 -1.69 -7.89 -0.07
C PRO A 23 -0.48 -8.83 -0.05
N ARG A 24 -0.22 -9.47 1.09
CA ARG A 24 0.92 -10.38 1.32
C ARG A 24 0.46 -11.82 1.50
N ILE A 25 1.20 -12.75 0.91
CA ILE A 25 0.90 -14.18 0.92
C ILE A 25 1.68 -14.87 2.05
N LEU A 26 0.95 -15.56 2.95
CA LEU A 26 1.54 -16.47 3.93
C LEU A 26 1.99 -17.79 3.27
N HIS A 27 2.78 -18.61 3.96
CA HIS A 27 3.26 -19.89 3.39
C HIS A 27 2.12 -20.86 3.02
N CYS A 28 0.97 -20.73 3.70
CA CYS A 28 -0.26 -21.46 3.41
C CYS A 28 -1.09 -20.90 2.24
N LYS A 29 -0.56 -19.93 1.50
CA LYS A 29 -1.20 -19.28 0.33
C LYS A 29 -2.37 -18.33 0.63
N HIS A 30 -2.83 -18.22 1.87
CA HIS A 30 -3.77 -17.18 2.26
C HIS A 30 -3.13 -15.78 2.22
N THR A 31 -3.93 -14.79 1.82
CA THR A 31 -3.50 -13.39 1.65
C THR A 31 -4.12 -12.48 2.70
N PHE A 32 -3.32 -11.56 3.25
CA PHE A 32 -3.76 -10.53 4.19
C PHE A 32 -2.98 -9.24 3.94
N CYS A 33 -3.46 -8.11 4.42
CA CYS A 33 -2.74 -6.86 4.24
C CYS A 33 -1.52 -6.78 5.18
N ALA A 34 -0.45 -6.13 4.72
CA ALA A 34 0.80 -5.97 5.45
C ALA A 34 0.59 -5.44 6.88
N ALA A 35 -0.22 -4.38 7.04
CA ALA A 35 -0.56 -3.81 8.35
C ALA A 35 -1.17 -4.84 9.33
N CYS A 36 -2.10 -5.70 8.87
CA CYS A 36 -2.68 -6.74 9.72
C CYS A 36 -1.67 -7.82 10.08
N LEU A 37 -0.81 -8.21 9.14
CA LEU A 37 0.23 -9.20 9.42
C LEU A 37 1.22 -8.70 10.48
N GLU A 38 1.54 -7.40 10.48
CA GLU A 38 2.40 -6.80 11.50
C GLU A 38 1.79 -6.88 12.89
N GLN A 39 0.48 -6.67 13.01
CA GLN A 39 -0.25 -6.80 14.29
C GLN A 39 -0.40 -8.26 14.74
N LEU A 40 -0.52 -9.20 13.80
CA LEU A 40 -0.71 -10.62 14.10
C LEU A 40 0.60 -11.37 14.39
N CYS A 41 1.75 -10.79 14.03
CA CYS A 41 3.02 -11.47 14.19
C CYS A 41 3.48 -11.51 15.65
N LYS A 42 4.18 -12.59 16.02
CA LYS A 42 4.83 -12.76 17.31
C LYS A 42 6.33 -12.88 17.09
N MET A 43 7.11 -12.23 17.94
CA MET A 43 8.57 -12.34 17.93
C MET A 43 9.02 -13.37 18.97
N ASP A 44 9.94 -14.23 18.57
CA ASP A 44 10.62 -15.18 19.44
C ASP A 44 12.10 -15.23 19.04
N GLY A 45 12.90 -14.42 19.74
CA GLY A 45 14.31 -14.20 19.43
C GLY A 45 14.54 -13.73 17.99
N VAL A 46 15.23 -14.55 17.20
CA VAL A 46 15.59 -14.26 15.80
C VAL A 46 14.49 -14.65 14.80
N ILE A 47 13.39 -15.21 15.27
CA ILE A 47 12.28 -15.70 14.45
C ILE A 47 11.05 -14.83 14.70
N ARG A 48 10.31 -14.57 13.64
CA ARG A 48 8.97 -14.01 13.69
C ARG A 48 7.98 -15.06 13.19
N THR A 49 6.87 -15.22 13.88
CA THR A 49 5.83 -16.20 13.53
C THR A 49 4.49 -15.52 13.32
N ILE A 50 3.71 -16.03 12.37
CA ILE A 50 2.32 -15.63 12.14
C ILE A 50 1.48 -16.89 12.07
N THR A 51 0.42 -16.95 12.86
CA THR A 51 -0.61 -17.99 12.72
C THR A 51 -1.68 -17.49 11.76
N CYS A 52 -1.94 -18.22 10.67
CA CYS A 52 -2.96 -17.84 9.70
C CYS A 52 -4.36 -17.82 10.34
N PRO A 53 -5.12 -16.72 10.24
CA PRO A 53 -6.50 -16.64 10.74
C PRO A 53 -7.46 -17.67 10.12
N MET A 54 -7.21 -18.07 8.86
CA MET A 54 -8.12 -18.94 8.09
C MET A 54 -7.88 -20.43 8.34
N CYS A 55 -6.62 -20.86 8.42
CA CYS A 55 -6.26 -22.29 8.46
C CYS A 55 -5.32 -22.67 9.62
N ARG A 56 -4.97 -21.72 10.47
CA ARG A 56 -4.06 -21.89 11.63
C ARG A 56 -2.64 -22.34 11.29
N TRP A 57 -2.27 -22.42 10.01
CA TRP A 57 -0.90 -22.70 9.58
C TRP A 57 0.07 -21.62 10.08
N ILE A 58 1.26 -22.03 10.53
CA ILE A 58 2.29 -21.12 11.04
C ILE A 58 3.29 -20.75 9.94
N THR A 59 3.41 -19.46 9.67
CA THR A 59 4.44 -18.88 8.80
C THR A 59 5.57 -18.35 9.67
N CYS A 60 6.80 -18.83 9.44
CA CYS A 60 7.99 -18.39 10.15
C CYS A 60 8.89 -17.58 9.22
N THR A 61 9.38 -16.42 9.68
CA THR A 61 10.32 -15.57 8.96
C THR A 61 11.46 -15.13 9.88
N ARG A 62 12.56 -14.62 9.32
CA ARG A 62 13.65 -14.06 10.11
C ARG A 62 13.23 -12.70 10.65
N ALA A 63 13.41 -12.48 11.95
CA ALA A 63 13.11 -11.19 12.60
C ALA A 63 14.00 -10.03 12.10
N SER A 64 15.14 -10.35 11.46
CA SER A 64 16.02 -9.37 10.82
C SER A 64 15.43 -8.71 9.57
N LEU A 65 14.38 -9.29 8.98
CA LEU A 65 13.67 -8.73 7.84
C LEU A 65 12.43 -7.99 8.32
N THR A 66 12.05 -6.92 7.60
CA THR A 66 10.71 -6.36 7.76
C THR A 66 9.69 -7.42 7.35
N LEU A 67 8.55 -7.48 8.04
CA LEU A 67 7.55 -8.49 7.75
C LEU A 67 7.01 -8.40 6.31
N PRO A 68 6.73 -7.21 5.76
CA PRO A 68 6.40 -7.09 4.35
C PRO A 68 7.55 -7.52 3.44
N GLY A 69 8.81 -7.32 3.83
CA GLY A 69 9.98 -7.74 3.07
C GLY A 69 10.23 -9.25 3.06
N ALA A 70 9.68 -9.98 4.05
CA ALA A 70 9.84 -11.42 4.17
C ALA A 70 8.77 -12.24 3.42
N LEU A 71 7.68 -11.59 2.98
CA LEU A 71 6.52 -12.25 2.38
C LEU A 71 6.23 -11.73 0.97
N TRP A 72 5.83 -12.64 0.09
CA TRP A 72 5.50 -12.33 -1.30
C TRP A 72 4.24 -11.46 -1.39
N VAL A 73 4.22 -10.54 -2.35
CA VAL A 73 3.00 -9.81 -2.72
C VAL A 73 2.10 -10.75 -3.52
N ASN A 74 0.79 -10.74 -3.25
CA ASN A 74 -0.18 -11.36 -4.15
C ASN A 74 -0.35 -10.47 -5.38
N THR A 75 0.27 -10.87 -6.50
CA THR A 75 0.26 -10.11 -7.75
C THR A 75 -1.13 -10.07 -8.39
N GLU A 76 -1.92 -11.14 -8.26
CA GLU A 76 -3.29 -11.21 -8.81
C GLU A 76 -4.19 -10.13 -8.19
N ILE A 77 -4.08 -9.92 -6.88
CA ILE A 77 -4.78 -8.82 -6.18
C ILE A 77 -4.11 -7.49 -6.49
N TRP A 78 -2.76 -7.41 -6.42
CA TRP A 78 -2.00 -6.17 -6.61
C TRP A 78 -2.27 -5.49 -7.95
N ASP A 79 -2.38 -6.26 -9.03
CA ASP A 79 -2.60 -5.74 -10.37
C ASP A 79 -3.99 -5.13 -10.54
N GLN A 80 -4.96 -5.59 -9.75
CA GLN A 80 -6.32 -5.06 -9.71
C GLN A 80 -6.47 -3.81 -8.84
N ILE A 81 -5.51 -3.51 -7.95
CA ILE A 81 -5.57 -2.30 -7.11
C ILE A 81 -5.53 -1.07 -8.04
N PRO A 82 -6.42 -0.07 -7.89
CA PRO A 82 -6.35 1.17 -8.67
C PRO A 82 -5.01 1.88 -8.46
N LYS A 83 -4.35 2.30 -9.54
CA LYS A 83 -3.21 3.22 -9.45
C LYS A 83 -3.80 4.57 -9.11
N VAL A 84 -3.83 4.92 -7.83
CA VAL A 84 -4.20 6.27 -7.42
C VAL A 84 -3.16 7.20 -8.02
N LEU A 85 -3.49 7.83 -9.15
CA LEU A 85 -2.81 9.03 -9.60
C LEU A 85 -3.11 10.04 -8.50
N GLN A 86 -2.10 10.39 -7.70
CA GLN A 86 -2.22 11.53 -6.80
C GLN A 86 -2.42 12.77 -7.68
N GLY A 87 -3.67 13.13 -7.91
CA GLY A 87 -4.04 14.42 -8.49
C GLY A 87 -3.60 15.49 -7.52
N LYS A 88 -2.45 16.09 -7.78
CA LYS A 88 -2.16 17.43 -7.28
C LYS A 88 -3.05 18.36 -8.10
N GLN A 89 -4.25 18.63 -7.60
CA GLN A 89 -5.05 19.77 -8.06
C GLN A 89 -4.38 21.02 -7.53
N ASP A 90 -3.81 21.81 -8.41
CA ASP A 90 -3.95 23.25 -8.35
C ASP A 90 -4.38 23.69 -9.74
N VAL A 91 -5.67 24.00 -9.88
CA VAL A 91 -6.24 24.69 -11.04
C VAL A 91 -6.70 26.03 -10.50
N THR A 92 -5.97 27.08 -10.84
CA THR A 92 -6.55 28.41 -11.08
C THR A 92 -6.11 28.86 -12.47
N GLU A 93 -7.04 28.63 -13.41
CA GLU A 93 -7.47 29.42 -14.56
C GLU A 93 -6.47 30.28 -15.37
N ASP A 94 -6.57 30.07 -16.68
CA ASP A 94 -5.74 30.50 -17.78
C ASP A 94 -5.84 32.00 -18.20
N LEU A 95 -4.67 32.53 -18.63
CA LEU A 95 -4.41 33.38 -19.82
C LEU A 95 -5.06 34.78 -20.01
N LYS A 96 -4.24 35.85 -20.11
CA LYS A 96 -3.70 36.40 -21.40
C LYS A 96 -3.05 37.79 -21.33
N ASP A 97 -2.00 37.96 -22.16
CA ASP A 97 -1.61 39.14 -22.97
C ASP A 97 -1.17 40.44 -22.26
N THR A 98 -0.12 41.20 -22.61
CA THR A 98 0.94 41.21 -23.64
C THR A 98 1.93 42.34 -23.26
N GLU A 99 3.19 42.25 -23.74
CA GLU A 99 4.08 43.35 -24.23
C GLU A 99 4.32 44.63 -23.39
N ALA A 100 5.46 45.32 -23.34
CA ALA A 100 6.76 45.29 -24.00
C ALA A 100 7.74 46.21 -23.21
N GLN A 101 9.04 45.93 -23.36
CA GLN A 101 10.19 46.84 -23.46
C GLN A 101 10.26 48.19 -22.69
N LEU A 102 11.35 48.30 -21.91
CA LEU A 102 12.33 49.41 -21.84
C LEU A 102 11.84 50.88 -21.78
N LEU A 103 12.22 51.58 -20.69
CA LEU A 103 12.78 52.94 -20.65
C LEU A 103 13.24 53.21 -19.19
N LYS A 104 14.54 53.10 -18.88
CA LYS A 104 15.45 54.22 -18.55
C LYS A 104 14.80 55.41 -17.79
N SER A 105 15.47 55.76 -16.67
CA SER A 105 15.57 57.08 -16.02
C SER A 105 14.35 57.69 -15.32
N THR A 106 14.47 57.88 -13.99
CA THR A 106 14.40 59.18 -13.26
C THR A 106 13.78 58.99 -11.86
N LEU A 107 14.61 58.85 -10.83
CA LEU A 107 14.74 59.77 -9.70
C LEU A 107 15.97 59.37 -8.88
#